data_AF-A0A2G5CVA8-F1
#
_entry.id   AF-A0A2G5CVA8-F1
#
_cell.length_a   1.000
_cell.length_b   1.000
_cell.length_c   1.000
_cell.angle_alpha   90.00
_cell.angle_beta   90.00
_cell.angle_gamma   90.00
#
_symmetry.space_group_name_H-M   'P 1'
#
loop_
_entity.id
_entity.type
_entity.pdbx_description
1 polymer ?
#
loop_
_entity_poly.entity_id
_entity_poly.type
_entity_poly.pdbx_seq_one_letter_code
_entity_poly.pdbx_strand_id
1 'polypeptide(L)' 'MLRPAAPGTGVIAGGSVRIVLEMAGVENALGKQLGSNNALNNARATVVAIQSMRQFSDVARERGIPMEELWK' A
#
# COMPACT_ATOMS: atom_id res chain seq x y z
N MET A 1 -2.76 3.78 -7.76
CA MET A 1 -2.93 4.50 -6.48
C MET A 1 -3.40 3.49 -5.42
N LEU A 2 -2.74 3.47 -4.26
CA LEU A 2 -3.09 2.63 -3.11
C LEU A 2 -3.30 3.52 -1.88
N ARG A 3 -4.26 3.18 -1.02
CA ARG A 3 -4.56 3.90 0.23
C ARG A 3 -4.91 2.91 1.35
N PRO A 4 -4.58 3.24 2.61
CA PRO A 4 -5.08 2.49 3.76
C PRO A 4 -6.61 2.60 3.85
N ALA A 5 -7.23 1.57 4.40
CA ALA A 5 -8.67 1.51 4.63
C ALA A 5 -8.97 1.23 6.11
N ALA A 6 -10.18 1.56 6.56
CA ALA A 6 -10.62 1.22 7.91
C ALA A 6 -10.78 -0.31 8.06
N PRO A 7 -10.62 -0.87 9.26
CA PRO A 7 -10.88 -2.29 9.52
C PRO A 7 -12.30 -2.69 9.09
N GLY A 8 -12.42 -3.87 8.47
CA GLY A 8 -13.70 -4.39 7.97
C GLY A 8 -14.11 -3.87 6.58
N THR A 9 -13.27 -3.05 5.94
CA THR A 9 -13.52 -2.56 4.56
C THR A 9 -13.23 -3.64 3.51
N GLY A 10 -12.30 -4.55 3.80
CA GLY A 10 -11.80 -5.51 2.81
C GLY A 10 -10.86 -4.88 1.78
N VAL A 11 -10.50 -5.67 0.76
CA VAL A 11 -9.66 -5.22 -0.36
C VAL A 11 -10.52 -4.80 -1.54
N ILE A 12 -10.59 -3.50 -1.79
CA ILE A 12 -11.34 -2.92 -2.91
C ILE A 12 -10.34 -2.39 -3.94
N ALA A 13 -10.05 -3.20 -4.96
CA ALA A 13 -9.14 -2.83 -6.06
C ALA A 13 -9.47 -3.55 -7.38
N GLY A 14 -8.84 -3.11 -8.48
CA GLY A 14 -8.92 -3.80 -9.77
C GLY A 14 -8.25 -5.18 -9.73
N GLY A 15 -8.69 -6.13 -10.55
CA GLY A 15 -8.37 -7.57 -10.43
C GLY A 15 -6.89 -7.90 -10.19
N SER A 16 -5.98 -7.39 -11.02
CA SER A 16 -4.55 -7.67 -10.87
C SER A 16 -3.95 -7.10 -9.57
N VAL A 17 -4.37 -5.89 -9.19
CA VAL A 17 -3.91 -5.23 -7.96
C VAL A 17 -4.48 -5.96 -6.74
N ARG A 18 -5.76 -6.33 -6.80
CA ARG A 18 -6.48 -7.04 -5.75
C ARG A 18 -5.84 -8.39 -5.42
N ILE A 19 -5.56 -9.21 -6.43
CA ILE A 19 -4.92 -10.53 -6.25
C ILE A 19 -3.57 -10.38 -5.55
N VAL A 20 -2.75 -9.42 -5.97
CA VAL A 20 -1.44 -9.18 -5.34
C VAL A 20 -1.60 -8.78 -3.87
N LEU A 21 -2.54 -7.89 -3.55
CA LEU A 21 -2.79 -7.44 -2.17
C LEU A 21 -3.35 -8.56 -1.28
N GLU A 22 -4.31 -9.34 -1.78
CA GLU A 22 -4.90 -10.47 -1.06
C GLU A 22 -3.84 -11.55 -0.78
N MET A 23 -3.01 -11.89 -1.77
CA MET A 23 -1.92 -12.86 -1.60
C MET A 23 -0.80 -12.35 -0.69
N ALA A 24 -0.62 -11.03 -0.58
CA ALA A 24 0.29 -10.43 0.39
C ALA A 24 -0.28 -10.43 1.83
N GLY A 25 -1.52 -10.88 2.04
CA GLY A 25 -2.18 -10.92 3.35
C GLY A 25 -2.73 -9.57 3.81
N VAL A 26 -2.90 -8.61 2.89
CA VAL A 26 -3.51 -7.31 3.24
C VAL A 26 -5.01 -7.49 3.32
N GLU A 27 -5.58 -7.26 4.50
CA GLU A 27 -7.03 -7.41 4.71
C GLU A 27 -7.83 -6.18 4.27
N ASN A 28 -7.29 -4.97 4.48
CA ASN A 28 -8.02 -3.72 4.30
C ASN A 28 -7.21 -2.74 3.46
N ALA A 29 -7.65 -2.49 2.22
CA ALA A 29 -6.99 -1.54 1.33
C ALA A 29 -7.93 -1.03 0.23
N LEU A 30 -7.74 0.23 -0.15
CA LEU A 30 -8.37 0.83 -1.32
C LEU A 30 -7.34 1.00 -2.44
N GLY A 31 -7.67 0.53 -3.64
CA GLY A 31 -6.78 0.59 -4.79
C GLY A 31 -7.49 1.00 -6.07
N LYS A 32 -6.89 1.93 -6.82
CA LYS A 32 -7.32 2.27 -8.18
C LYS A 32 -6.13 2.25 -9.13
N GLN A 33 -6.23 1.43 -10.18
CA GLN A 33 -5.33 1.51 -11.32
C GLN A 33 -5.72 2.71 -12.19
N LEU A 34 -4.74 3.56 -12.50
CA LEU A 34 -4.88 4.73 -13.36
C LEU A 34 -3.99 4.50 -14.60
N GLY A 35 -4.50 4.74 -15.79
CA GLY A 35 -3.79 4.48 -17.04
C GLY A 35 -4.11 3.09 -17.61
N SER A 36 -3.08 2.31 -17.95
CA SER A 36 -3.21 1.04 -18.68
C SER A 36 -4.01 -0.01 -17.91
N ASN A 37 -4.70 -0.87 -18.67
CA ASN A 37 -5.41 -2.06 -18.18
C ASN A 37 -4.57 -3.35 -18.26
N ASN A 38 -3.28 -3.26 -18.63
CA ASN A 38 -2.42 -4.43 -18.70
C ASN A 38 -2.19 -5.07 -17.32
N ALA A 39 -2.64 -6.31 -17.17
CA ALA A 39 -2.61 -7.04 -15.90
C ALA A 39 -1.20 -7.23 -15.32
N LEU A 40 -0.22 -7.61 -16.15
CA LEU A 40 1.14 -7.88 -15.70
C LEU A 40 1.82 -6.60 -15.20
N ASN A 41 1.64 -5.50 -15.94
CA ASN A 41 2.22 -4.21 -15.56
C ASN A 41 1.57 -3.67 -14.30
N ASN A 42 0.26 -3.82 -14.14
CA ASN A 42 -0.46 -3.38 -12.94
C ASN A 42 -0.07 -4.21 -11.72
N ALA A 43 0.14 -5.52 -11.86
CA ALA A 43 0.68 -6.36 -10.78
C ALA A 43 2.09 -5.93 -10.38
N ARG A 44 3.01 -5.75 -11.34
CA ARG A 44 4.38 -5.26 -11.07
C ARG A 44 4.38 -3.87 -10.43
N ALA A 45 3.56 -2.95 -10.91
CA ALA A 45 3.41 -1.63 -10.32
C ALA A 45 2.92 -1.68 -8.87
N THR A 46 2.05 -2.65 -8.54
CA THR A 46 1.59 -2.87 -7.17
C THR A 46 2.73 -3.33 -6.26
N VAL A 47 3.57 -4.25 -6.72
CA VAL A 47 4.76 -4.70 -5.96
C VAL A 47 5.72 -3.54 -5.70
N VAL A 48 6.02 -2.74 -6.73
CA VAL A 48 6.88 -1.56 -6.59
C VAL A 48 6.28 -0.55 -5.61
N ALA A 49 4.96 -0.34 -5.66
CA ALA A 49 4.27 0.60 -4.78
C ALA A 49 4.32 0.17 -3.31
N ILE A 50 4.26 -1.12 -3.01
CA ILE A 50 4.36 -1.64 -1.63
C ILE A 50 5.80 -1.57 -1.14
N GLN A 51 6.78 -1.91 -2.00
CA GLN A 51 8.20 -1.86 -1.66
C GLN A 51 8.70 -0.45 -1.32
N SER A 52 8.09 0.59 -1.88
CA SER A 52 8.47 1.98 -1.59
C SER A 52 7.83 2.54 -0.31
N MET A 53 6.88 1.83 0.30
CA MET A 53 6.26 2.26 1.56
C MET A 53 7.25 2.10 2.71
N ARG A 54 7.26 3.08 3.63
CA ARG A 54 8.08 3.07 4.84
C ARG A 54 7.19 3.04 6.06
N GLN A 55 7.65 2.36 7.11
CA GLN A 55 6.99 2.40 8.41
C GLN A 55 7.42 3.65 9.18
N PHE A 56 6.56 4.12 10.09
CA PHE A 56 6.88 5.28 10.94
C PHE A 56 8.15 5.07 11.76
N SER A 57 8.41 3.85 12.23
CA SER A 57 9.63 3.46 12.96
C SER A 57 10.90 3.72 12.16
N ASP A 58 10.90 3.34 10.88
CA ASP A 58 12.05 3.57 9.99
C ASP A 58 12.26 5.06 9.73
N VAL A 59 11.18 5.81 9.51
CA VAL A 59 11.24 7.26 9.28
C VAL A 59 11.73 8.00 10.52
N ALA A 60 11.30 7.60 11.73
CA ALA A 60 11.77 8.16 13.00
C ALA A 60 13.28 7.96 13.16
N ARG A 61 13.76 6.75 12.90
CA ARG A 61 15.19 6.41 12.97
C ARG A 61 16.01 7.19 11.94
N GLU A 62 15.54 7.30 10.70
CA GLU A 62 16.24 8.05 9.64
C GLU A 62 16.31 9.55 9.92
N ARG A 63 15.26 10.13 10.51
CA ARG A 63 15.19 11.56 10.81
C ARG A 63 15.79 11.94 12.17
N GLY A 64 16.00 10.97 13.06
CA GLY A 64 16.48 11.21 14.43
C GLY A 64 15.46 11.92 15.32
N ILE A 65 14.17 11.84 14.99
CA ILE A 65 13.07 12.49 15.70
C ILE A 65 12.30 11.42 16.48
N PRO A 66 11.94 11.67 17.76
CA PRO A 66 11.12 10.74 18.55
C PRO A 66 9.74 10.50 17.91
N MET A 67 9.20 9.30 18.06
CA MET A 67 7.93 8.91 17.42
C MET A 67 6.76 9.80 17.85
N GLU A 68 6.77 10.23 19.11
CA GLU A 68 5.75 11.09 19.70
C GLU A 68 5.70 12.46 19.01
N GLU A 69 6.81 12.92 18.43
CA GLU A 69 6.84 14.16 17.68
C GLU A 69 6.39 13.98 16.23
N LEU A 70 6.53 12.78 15.66
CA LEU A 70 6.00 12.47 14.32
C LEU A 70 4.48 12.26 14.28
N TRP A 71 3.88 11.92 15.43
CA TRP A 71 2.43 11.70 15.56
C TRP A 71 1.64 12.90 16.08
N LYS A 72 2.33 13.93 16.57
CA LYS A 72 1.71 15.22 16.89
C LYS A 72 1.29 15.94 15.61
#